data_AF-A0A7W1PX67-F1
#
_entry.id   AF-A0A7W1PX67-F1
#
_cell.length_a   1.000
_cell.length_b   1.000
_cell.length_c   1.000
_cell.angle_alpha   90.00
_cell.angle_beta   90.00
_cell.angle_gamma   90.00
#
_symmetry.space_group_name_H-M   'P 1'
#
loop_
_entity.id
_entity.type
_entity.pdbx_description
1 polymer ?
#
loop_
_entity_poly.entity_id
_entity_poly.type
_entity_poly.pdbx_seq_one_letter_code
_entity_poly.pdbx_strand_id
1 'polypeptide(L)'
;MEKKLYLPFKQKANAGLIISSLFVLLLFPFQEIYAKTSKFRISWRDNPSTTMVIGWVQESGSSPMVHYGTTDQGTNHLQYSNTKAPDRSVSDKGLNHRFARLTGLKPNTAYYFLIRDSDGNSKRFWFKTAPDNPNERLSIIAGGDSRNNAVPRRNANSMVAKLRPHAVMFGGDMTDTSSDSQWQEWLDDWQLTTGADGRMIPIIAERGNHDRNSDMVNLFDVPDPNVHYALNLGGSLLRIYT
;
A
#
# COMPACT_ATOMS: atom_id res chain seq x y z
N MET A 1 24.76 80.38 63.48
CA MET A 1 23.40 80.94 63.71
C MET A 1 22.60 80.79 62.43
N GLU A 2 21.51 80.05 62.52
CA GLU A 2 20.26 80.16 61.73
C GLU A 2 20.19 79.97 60.19
N LYS A 3 19.15 79.16 59.84
CA LYS A 3 18.26 79.21 58.66
C LYS A 3 18.81 78.58 57.36
N LYS A 4 18.04 77.85 56.56
CA LYS A 4 16.58 77.61 56.47
C LYS A 4 16.34 76.37 55.59
N LEU A 5 15.19 75.74 55.82
CA LEU A 5 14.49 74.74 54.98
C LEU A 5 14.49 75.05 53.47
N TYR A 6 14.54 74.00 52.64
CA TYR A 6 13.67 73.84 51.46
C TYR A 6 13.59 72.36 51.04
N LEU A 7 12.38 71.77 51.14
CA LEU A 7 11.98 70.58 50.39
C LEU A 7 11.50 71.03 49.00
N PRO A 8 11.65 70.19 47.97
CA PRO A 8 10.49 70.00 47.12
C PRO A 8 10.25 68.56 46.63
N PHE A 9 8.96 68.30 46.46
CA PHE A 9 8.30 67.47 45.45
C PHE A 9 8.44 65.94 45.47
N LYS A 10 7.39 65.31 46.03
CA LYS A 10 6.96 63.95 45.67
C LYS A 10 6.46 63.95 44.22
N GLN A 11 7.13 63.22 43.34
CA GLN A 11 6.61 62.86 42.02
C GLN A 11 5.77 61.57 42.16
N LYS A 12 4.50 61.63 41.76
CA LYS A 12 3.58 60.48 41.76
C LYS A 12 4.06 59.46 40.73
N ALA A 13 4.27 58.21 41.16
CA ALA A 13 4.52 57.09 40.28
C ALA A 13 3.25 56.75 39.48
N ASN A 14 3.33 56.82 38.15
CA ASN A 14 2.30 56.27 37.27
C ASN A 14 2.43 54.75 37.26
N ALA A 15 1.41 54.05 37.74
CA ALA A 15 1.29 52.61 37.60
C ALA A 15 1.11 52.25 36.12
N GLY A 16 2.16 51.74 35.48
CA GLY A 16 2.11 51.18 34.14
C GLY A 16 1.33 49.86 34.16
N LEU A 17 0.28 49.79 33.35
CA LEU A 17 -0.52 48.61 33.10
C LEU A 17 0.35 47.57 32.36
N ILE A 18 0.77 46.50 33.03
CA ILE A 18 1.45 45.36 32.37
C ILE A 18 0.37 44.55 31.66
N ILE A 19 0.25 44.73 30.33
CA ILE A 19 -0.56 43.87 29.48
C ILE A 19 0.22 42.55 29.30
N SER A 20 -0.11 41.53 30.09
CA SER A 20 0.36 40.18 29.85
C SER A 20 -0.29 39.66 28.56
N SER A 21 0.49 39.62 27.48
CA SER A 21 0.03 39.04 26.21
C SER A 21 -0.01 37.52 26.36
N LEU A 22 -1.21 36.98 26.54
CA LEU A 22 -1.46 35.54 26.55
C LEU A 22 -1.28 35.00 25.13
N PHE A 23 -0.14 34.37 24.86
CA PHE A 23 0.13 33.70 23.59
C PHE A 23 -0.70 32.41 23.54
N VAL A 24 -1.86 32.45 22.88
CA VAL A 24 -2.64 31.25 22.56
C VAL A 24 -1.96 30.56 21.38
N LEU A 25 -1.30 29.43 21.64
CA LEU A 25 -0.78 28.55 20.59
C LEU A 25 -1.99 27.94 19.85
N LEU A 26 -2.33 28.48 18.68
CA LEU A 26 -3.28 27.88 17.76
C LEU A 26 -2.66 26.59 17.18
N LEU A 27 -3.00 25.45 17.77
CA LEU A 27 -2.74 24.13 17.21
C LEU A 27 -3.63 23.96 15.97
N PHE A 28 -3.12 24.31 14.79
CA PHE A 28 -3.75 23.92 13.55
C PHE A 28 -3.61 22.40 13.39
N PRO A 29 -4.71 21.65 13.19
CA PRO A 29 -4.61 20.23 12.88
C PRO A 29 -3.86 20.09 11.55
N PHE A 30 -2.72 19.39 11.56
CA PHE A 30 -2.06 18.95 10.34
C PHE A 30 -3.04 18.01 9.61
N GLN A 31 -3.70 18.51 8.57
CA GLN A 31 -4.37 17.64 7.61
C GLN A 31 -3.29 17.07 6.70
N GLU A 32 -2.90 15.82 6.97
CA GLU A 32 -2.16 15.02 6.00
C GLU A 32 -3.05 14.87 4.76
N ILE A 33 -2.66 15.50 3.66
CA ILE A 33 -3.31 15.28 2.37
C ILE A 33 -2.78 13.94 1.86
N TYR A 34 -3.66 12.94 1.85
CA TYR A 34 -3.32 11.60 1.37
C TYR A 34 -3.59 11.49 -0.12
N ALA A 35 -2.71 10.76 -0.82
CA ALA A 35 -2.99 10.25 -2.16
C ALA A 35 -4.28 9.42 -2.12
N LYS A 36 -5.26 9.72 -2.97
CA LYS A 36 -6.47 8.89 -3.08
C LYS A 36 -6.19 7.68 -3.96
N THR A 37 -5.61 6.69 -3.30
CA THR A 37 -5.27 5.38 -3.86
C THR A 37 -5.97 4.30 -3.05
N SER A 38 -6.47 3.28 -3.72
CA SER A 38 -7.24 2.20 -3.10
C SER A 38 -7.02 0.86 -3.80
N LYS A 39 -7.69 -0.19 -3.31
CA LYS A 39 -7.73 -1.53 -3.93
C LYS A 39 -6.32 -2.03 -4.31
N PHE A 40 -5.42 -1.97 -3.33
CA PHE A 40 -4.04 -2.41 -3.47
C PHE A 40 -3.98 -3.94 -3.59
N ARG A 41 -3.07 -4.41 -4.44
CA ARG A 41 -2.70 -5.83 -4.55
C ARG A 41 -1.28 -5.93 -5.09
N ILE A 42 -0.62 -7.03 -4.78
CA ILE A 42 0.70 -7.34 -5.31
C ILE A 42 0.68 -8.73 -5.93
N SER A 43 1.43 -8.90 -7.01
CA SER A 43 1.45 -10.13 -7.82
C SER A 43 2.84 -10.29 -8.45
N TRP A 44 3.00 -11.34 -9.26
CA TRP A 44 4.22 -11.55 -10.03
C TRP A 44 3.93 -11.77 -11.50
N ARG A 45 4.89 -11.31 -12.32
CA ARG A 45 5.00 -11.70 -13.72
C ARG A 45 6.19 -12.63 -13.96
N ASP A 46 7.26 -12.36 -13.23
CA ASP A 46 8.56 -13.02 -13.38
C ASP A 46 8.99 -13.62 -12.03
N ASN A 47 10.30 -13.82 -11.83
CA ASN A 47 10.85 -14.50 -10.66
C ASN A 47 10.39 -13.87 -9.31
N PRO A 48 9.63 -14.59 -8.47
CA PRO A 48 9.12 -14.11 -7.18
C PRO A 48 10.18 -13.68 -6.15
N SER A 49 11.42 -14.13 -6.31
CA SER A 49 12.52 -13.78 -5.41
C SER A 49 13.18 -12.44 -5.74
N THR A 50 13.05 -11.95 -6.98
CA THR A 50 13.76 -10.76 -7.47
C THR A 50 12.85 -9.71 -8.11
N THR A 51 11.54 -9.99 -8.15
CA THR A 51 10.54 -9.09 -8.75
C THR A 51 9.30 -8.97 -7.87
N MET A 52 8.54 -7.90 -8.09
CA MET A 52 7.21 -7.71 -7.51
C MET A 52 6.42 -6.75 -8.39
N VAL A 53 5.15 -7.04 -8.67
CA VAL A 53 4.22 -6.07 -9.25
C VAL A 53 3.42 -5.42 -8.14
N ILE A 54 3.41 -4.10 -8.09
CA ILE A 54 2.57 -3.30 -7.22
C ILE A 54 1.40 -2.76 -8.04
N GLY A 55 0.19 -3.21 -7.74
CA GLY A 55 -1.05 -2.73 -8.32
C GLY A 55 -1.86 -1.89 -7.33
N TRP A 56 -2.35 -0.73 -7.76
CA TRP A 56 -3.37 0.05 -7.04
C TRP A 56 -4.44 0.58 -7.99
N VAL A 57 -5.53 1.11 -7.44
CA VAL A 57 -6.49 1.94 -8.15
C VAL A 57 -6.19 3.39 -7.83
N GLN A 58 -6.10 4.21 -8.88
CA GLN A 58 -5.88 5.65 -8.79
C GLN A 58 -7.24 6.37 -8.86
N GLU A 59 -7.67 6.99 -7.77
CA GLU A 59 -8.99 7.66 -7.70
C GLU A 59 -8.88 9.14 -8.10
N SER A 60 -7.82 9.82 -7.68
CA SER A 60 -7.46 11.19 -8.08
C SER A 60 -5.94 11.35 -8.09
N GLY A 61 -5.40 12.55 -8.24
CA GLY A 61 -3.96 12.77 -8.27
C GLY A 61 -3.33 12.43 -9.62
N SER A 62 -2.15 13.00 -9.86
CA SER A 62 -1.43 12.92 -11.13
C SER A 62 0.03 12.55 -10.91
N SER A 63 0.65 11.97 -11.94
CA SER A 63 2.06 11.56 -11.92
C SER A 63 2.41 10.65 -10.71
N PRO A 64 1.65 9.57 -10.45
CA PRO A 64 1.93 8.72 -9.31
C PRO A 64 3.28 8.02 -9.47
N MET A 65 4.04 7.97 -8.38
CA MET A 65 5.34 7.30 -8.28
C MET A 65 5.33 6.36 -7.08
N VAL A 66 5.82 5.13 -7.27
CA VAL A 66 6.16 4.25 -6.15
C VAL A 66 7.50 4.72 -5.57
N HIS A 67 7.56 4.96 -4.27
CA HIS A 67 8.80 5.16 -3.52
C HIS A 67 9.04 3.92 -2.66
N TYR A 68 10.21 3.28 -2.76
CA TYR A 68 10.45 2.01 -2.08
C TYR A 68 11.91 1.76 -1.67
N GLY A 69 12.11 0.87 -0.70
CA GLY A 69 13.42 0.49 -0.20
C GLY A 69 13.37 -0.57 0.90
N THR A 70 14.54 -1.04 1.33
CA THR A 70 14.66 -2.09 2.37
C THR A 70 14.58 -1.54 3.80
N THR A 71 14.64 -0.22 3.95
CA THR A 71 14.48 0.48 5.23
C THR A 71 13.09 1.10 5.29
N ASP A 72 12.38 0.93 6.40
CA ASP A 72 11.09 1.56 6.64
C ASP A 72 11.27 3.05 6.91
N GLN A 73 10.86 3.88 5.96
CA GLN A 73 10.92 5.35 6.07
C GLN A 73 9.55 5.95 6.41
N GLY A 74 8.59 5.12 6.80
CA GLY A 74 7.21 5.54 7.05
C GLY A 74 6.64 6.25 5.82
N THR A 75 6.07 7.44 6.03
CA THR A 75 5.49 8.30 4.99
C THR A 75 6.49 9.31 4.38
N ASN A 76 7.76 9.31 4.79
CA ASN A 76 8.77 10.22 4.24
C ASN A 76 9.31 9.71 2.89
N HIS A 77 8.54 9.93 1.84
CA HIS A 77 8.82 9.44 0.48
C HIS A 77 10.21 9.82 -0.07
N LEU A 78 10.76 10.97 0.37
CA LEU A 78 12.07 11.46 -0.06
C LEU A 78 13.25 10.64 0.51
N GLN A 79 13.02 9.82 1.55
CA GLN A 79 14.06 9.01 2.18
C GLN A 79 14.13 7.58 1.64
N TYR A 80 13.19 7.17 0.80
CA TYR A 80 13.29 5.89 0.10
C TYR A 80 14.34 5.98 -0.99
N SER A 81 15.17 4.94 -1.10
CA SER A 81 16.31 4.91 -1.99
C SER A 81 15.96 4.70 -3.46
N ASN A 82 14.76 4.20 -3.76
CA ASN A 82 14.34 3.89 -5.12
C ASN A 82 12.96 4.48 -5.42
N THR A 83 12.74 4.79 -6.70
CA THR A 83 11.44 5.21 -7.22
C THR A 83 11.08 4.44 -8.49
N LYS A 84 9.78 4.29 -8.76
CA LYS A 84 9.29 3.62 -9.96
C LYS A 84 7.97 4.24 -10.44
N ALA A 85 7.95 4.71 -11.68
CA ALA A 85 6.71 5.10 -12.36
C ALA A 85 5.90 3.86 -12.78
N PRO A 86 4.56 3.96 -12.89
CA PRO A 86 3.72 2.89 -13.42
C PRO A 86 4.20 2.46 -14.80
N ASP A 87 4.38 1.16 -15.00
CA ASP A 87 4.65 0.53 -16.29
C ASP A 87 3.38 0.35 -17.11
N ARG A 88 2.24 0.19 -16.43
CA ARG A 88 0.95 -0.03 -17.06
C ARG A 88 -0.16 0.73 -16.37
N SER A 89 -1.04 1.27 -17.20
CA SER A 89 -2.28 1.94 -16.82
C SER A 89 -3.41 1.32 -17.62
N VAL A 90 -4.51 0.94 -16.97
CA VAL A 90 -5.67 0.36 -17.65
C VAL A 90 -6.94 0.76 -16.90
N SER A 91 -7.98 1.10 -17.66
CA SER A 91 -9.32 1.32 -17.11
C SER A 91 -10.17 0.09 -17.41
N ASP A 92 -10.61 -0.60 -16.37
CA ASP A 92 -11.46 -1.79 -16.46
C ASP A 92 -12.31 -1.90 -15.18
N LYS A 93 -13.46 -2.56 -15.25
CA LYS A 93 -14.41 -2.72 -14.13
C LYS A 93 -14.83 -1.40 -13.46
N GLY A 94 -14.88 -0.32 -14.23
CA GLY A 94 -15.15 1.03 -13.72
C GLY A 94 -14.04 1.62 -12.84
N LEU A 95 -12.83 1.05 -12.88
CA LEU A 95 -11.68 1.44 -12.05
C LEU A 95 -10.47 1.82 -12.91
N ASN A 96 -9.63 2.71 -12.39
CA ASN A 96 -8.38 3.12 -13.03
C ASN A 96 -7.19 2.42 -12.37
N HIS A 97 -6.78 1.29 -12.94
CA HIS A 97 -5.66 0.52 -12.44
C HIS A 97 -4.32 1.13 -12.86
N ARG A 98 -3.35 1.04 -11.96
CA ARG A 98 -1.94 1.35 -12.19
C ARG A 98 -1.11 0.17 -11.70
N PHE A 99 -0.04 -0.13 -12.41
CA PHE A 99 0.90 -1.19 -12.07
C PHE A 99 2.33 -0.72 -12.23
N ALA A 100 3.14 -0.92 -11.20
CA ALA A 100 4.59 -0.72 -11.22
C ALA A 100 5.29 -2.06 -11.02
N ARG A 101 6.17 -2.42 -11.96
CA ARG A 101 6.90 -3.68 -11.98
C ARG A 101 8.30 -3.44 -11.43
N LEU A 102 8.54 -3.90 -10.21
CA LEU A 102 9.83 -3.84 -9.55
C LEU A 102 10.69 -5.02 -9.97
N THR A 103 11.95 -4.77 -10.28
CA THR A 103 12.95 -5.76 -10.71
C THR A 103 14.26 -5.58 -9.95
N GLY A 104 15.12 -6.59 -9.95
CA GLY A 104 16.44 -6.52 -9.28
C GLY A 104 16.34 -6.46 -7.75
N LEU A 105 15.23 -6.93 -7.19
CA LEU A 105 15.05 -7.03 -5.75
C LEU A 105 15.93 -8.17 -5.19
N LYS A 106 16.29 -8.06 -3.92
CA LYS A 106 17.03 -9.12 -3.22
C LYS A 106 16.04 -10.21 -2.78
N PRO A 107 16.39 -11.51 -2.91
CA PRO A 107 15.60 -12.60 -2.35
C PRO A 107 15.37 -12.48 -0.84
N ASN A 108 14.27 -13.06 -0.35
CA ASN A 108 13.94 -13.15 1.07
C ASN A 108 14.02 -11.81 1.85
N THR A 109 13.75 -10.69 1.19
CA THR A 109 14.01 -9.34 1.71
C THR A 109 12.73 -8.55 1.84
N ALA A 110 12.57 -7.81 2.95
CA ALA A 110 11.45 -6.90 3.14
C ALA A 110 11.68 -5.60 2.37
N TYR A 111 10.66 -5.14 1.66
CA TYR A 111 10.62 -3.87 0.95
C TYR A 111 9.41 -3.08 1.39
N TYR A 112 9.65 -1.87 1.86
CA TYR A 112 8.64 -0.89 2.26
C TYR A 112 8.39 0.06 1.11
N PHE A 113 7.15 0.48 0.93
CA PHE A 113 6.78 1.39 -0.15
C PHE A 113 5.56 2.25 0.16
N LEU A 114 5.40 3.31 -0.62
CA LEU A 114 4.18 4.10 -0.72
C LEU A 114 4.04 4.69 -2.13
N ILE A 115 2.87 5.22 -2.46
CA ILE A 115 2.59 5.96 -3.70
C ILE A 115 2.58 7.47 -3.39
N ARG A 116 3.30 8.29 -4.17
CA ARG A 116 3.27 9.77 -4.10
C ARG A 116 2.76 10.33 -5.43
N ASP A 117 1.79 11.26 -5.42
CA ASP A 117 1.04 11.60 -6.65
C ASP A 117 0.40 13.00 -6.78
N SER A 118 1.03 14.16 -6.71
CA SER A 118 0.34 15.48 -6.67
C SER A 118 -0.60 15.71 -5.49
N ASP A 119 -1.55 14.82 -5.18
CA ASP A 119 -2.48 14.92 -4.05
C ASP A 119 -1.78 14.63 -2.73
N GLY A 120 -0.96 13.58 -2.64
CA GLY A 120 -0.28 13.29 -1.38
C GLY A 120 0.57 12.04 -1.38
N ASN A 121 0.81 11.50 -0.18
CA ASN A 121 1.34 10.16 0.01
C ASN A 121 0.17 9.19 0.26
N SER A 122 0.27 7.96 -0.24
CA SER A 122 -0.59 6.87 0.24
C SER A 122 -0.19 6.45 1.65
N LYS A 123 -0.96 5.54 2.25
CA LYS A 123 -0.46 4.73 3.37
C LYS A 123 0.84 4.04 2.97
N ARG A 124 1.71 3.81 3.96
CA ARG A 124 2.91 2.99 3.81
C ARG A 124 2.53 1.51 3.90
N PHE A 125 2.99 0.73 2.93
CA PHE A 125 2.86 -0.72 2.86
C PHE A 125 4.23 -1.37 2.80
N TRP A 126 4.26 -2.70 2.91
CA TRP A 126 5.47 -3.46 2.65
C TRP A 126 5.17 -4.86 2.17
N PHE A 127 6.14 -5.48 1.52
CA PHE A 127 6.07 -6.88 1.09
C PHE A 127 7.42 -7.56 1.33
N LYS A 128 7.45 -8.89 1.26
CA LYS A 128 8.68 -9.68 1.34
C LYS A 128 8.82 -10.50 0.06
N THR A 129 9.96 -10.39 -0.62
CA THR A 129 10.27 -11.24 -1.77
C THR A 129 10.36 -12.71 -1.33
N ALA A 130 10.05 -13.63 -2.25
CA ALA A 130 10.19 -15.06 -1.97
C ALA A 130 11.66 -15.44 -1.73
N PRO A 131 11.95 -16.53 -0.99
CA PRO A 131 13.29 -17.07 -0.91
C PRO A 131 13.73 -17.69 -2.24
N ASP A 132 15.03 -17.67 -2.49
CA ASP A 132 15.69 -18.27 -3.66
C ASP A 132 16.56 -19.47 -3.24
N ASN A 133 16.03 -20.29 -2.33
CA ASN A 133 16.73 -21.43 -1.75
C ASN A 133 15.78 -22.62 -1.56
N PRO A 134 16.06 -23.79 -2.15
CA PRO A 134 15.16 -24.92 -2.06
C PRO A 134 15.09 -25.60 -0.70
N ASN A 135 15.97 -25.24 0.23
CA ASN A 135 15.95 -25.73 1.60
C ASN A 135 15.17 -24.81 2.57
N GLU A 136 14.69 -23.65 2.10
CA GLU A 136 13.85 -22.77 2.91
C GLU A 136 12.38 -23.22 2.89
N ARG A 137 11.72 -23.11 4.05
CA ARG A 137 10.31 -23.48 4.17
C ARG A 137 9.43 -22.46 3.47
N LEU A 138 8.55 -22.94 2.59
CA LEU A 138 7.47 -22.14 2.04
C LEU A 138 6.20 -22.29 2.89
N SER A 139 5.42 -21.22 2.92
CA SER A 139 4.09 -21.17 3.52
C SER A 139 3.19 -20.54 2.47
N ILE A 140 2.14 -21.25 2.07
CA ILE A 140 1.25 -20.88 0.98
C ILE A 140 -0.17 -21.14 1.47
N ILE A 141 -1.07 -20.19 1.21
CA ILE A 141 -2.50 -20.41 1.35
C ILE A 141 -3.06 -20.63 -0.05
N ALA A 142 -3.79 -21.72 -0.25
CA ALA A 142 -4.46 -22.03 -1.52
C ALA A 142 -5.98 -22.01 -1.34
N GLY A 143 -6.69 -21.44 -2.31
CA GLY A 143 -8.16 -21.35 -2.32
C GLY A 143 -8.69 -20.79 -3.64
N GLY A 144 -10.00 -20.62 -3.76
CA GLY A 144 -10.69 -20.16 -4.98
C GLY A 144 -12.19 -20.00 -4.72
N ASP A 145 -12.99 -19.89 -5.78
CA ASP A 145 -14.46 -20.02 -5.74
C ASP A 145 -15.15 -19.08 -4.73
N SER A 146 -14.69 -17.84 -4.66
CA SER A 146 -15.13 -16.88 -3.64
C SER A 146 -16.34 -16.04 -4.05
N ARG A 147 -16.99 -16.39 -5.16
CA ARG A 147 -17.93 -15.59 -5.96
C ARG A 147 -19.03 -14.88 -5.17
N ASN A 148 -19.77 -15.62 -4.35
CA ASN A 148 -21.11 -15.21 -3.91
C ASN A 148 -21.32 -15.22 -2.39
N ASN A 149 -20.32 -15.62 -1.60
CA ASN A 149 -20.43 -15.64 -0.14
C ASN A 149 -19.38 -14.75 0.53
N ALA A 150 -19.76 -13.48 0.75
CA ALA A 150 -18.87 -12.44 1.26
C ALA A 150 -18.35 -12.72 2.68
N VAL A 151 -19.13 -13.36 3.56
CA VAL A 151 -18.72 -13.58 4.96
C VAL A 151 -17.54 -14.56 5.05
N PRO A 152 -17.59 -15.79 4.49
CA PRO A 152 -16.43 -16.68 4.43
C PRO A 152 -15.26 -16.08 3.65
N ARG A 153 -15.51 -15.37 2.54
CA ARG A 153 -14.46 -14.69 1.77
C ARG A 153 -13.67 -13.69 2.62
N ARG A 154 -14.36 -12.79 3.33
CA ARG A 154 -13.75 -11.81 4.22
C ARG A 154 -13.03 -12.45 5.41
N ASN A 155 -13.59 -13.53 5.97
CA ASN A 155 -12.94 -14.31 7.03
C ASN A 155 -11.64 -14.96 6.53
N ALA A 156 -11.66 -15.56 5.35
CA ALA A 156 -10.48 -16.14 4.71
C ALA A 156 -9.40 -15.07 4.43
N ASN A 157 -9.78 -13.93 3.88
CA ASN A 157 -8.85 -12.82 3.64
C ASN A 157 -8.21 -12.31 4.94
N SER A 158 -9.00 -12.21 6.02
CA SER A 158 -8.49 -11.84 7.34
C SER A 158 -7.52 -12.89 7.92
N MET A 159 -7.69 -14.18 7.58
CA MET A 159 -6.71 -15.21 7.95
C MET A 159 -5.39 -15.06 7.20
N VAL A 160 -5.42 -14.66 5.92
CA VAL A 160 -4.18 -14.37 5.16
C VAL A 160 -3.34 -13.30 5.87
N ALA A 161 -3.97 -12.21 6.31
CA ALA A 161 -3.28 -11.14 7.05
C ALA A 161 -2.66 -11.61 8.38
N LYS A 162 -3.30 -12.58 9.06
CA LYS A 162 -2.83 -13.15 10.33
C LYS A 162 -1.72 -14.17 10.15
N LEU A 163 -1.86 -15.07 9.18
CA LEU A 163 -0.92 -16.19 8.94
C LEU A 163 0.32 -15.74 8.15
N ARG A 164 0.20 -14.67 7.37
CA ARG A 164 1.30 -14.00 6.66
C ARG A 164 2.12 -14.96 5.78
N PRO A 165 1.47 -15.72 4.88
CA PRO A 165 2.16 -16.67 4.01
C PRO A 165 3.10 -15.95 3.03
N HIS A 166 3.87 -16.72 2.26
CA HIS A 166 4.68 -16.18 1.17
C HIS A 166 3.81 -15.74 -0.01
N ALA A 167 2.71 -16.45 -0.26
CA ALA A 167 1.77 -16.15 -1.34
C ALA A 167 0.38 -16.74 -1.03
N VAL A 168 -0.62 -16.20 -1.73
CA VAL A 168 -1.93 -16.81 -1.91
C VAL A 168 -2.00 -17.39 -3.33
N MET A 169 -2.18 -18.70 -3.46
CA MET A 169 -2.55 -19.33 -4.73
C MET A 169 -4.06 -19.29 -4.86
N PHE A 170 -4.56 -18.49 -5.81
CA PHE A 170 -5.99 -18.25 -5.97
C PHE A 170 -6.49 -18.87 -7.27
N GLY A 171 -7.15 -20.02 -7.16
CA GLY A 171 -7.58 -20.91 -8.25
C GLY A 171 -8.81 -20.44 -9.03
N GLY A 172 -8.95 -19.13 -9.27
CA GLY A 172 -10.06 -18.58 -10.04
C GLY A 172 -11.40 -18.51 -9.32
N ASP A 173 -12.42 -18.16 -10.10
CA ASP A 173 -13.80 -17.92 -9.69
C ASP A 173 -13.87 -16.87 -8.55
N MET A 174 -13.25 -15.71 -8.80
CA MET A 174 -13.28 -14.59 -7.87
C MET A 174 -14.68 -13.98 -7.79
N THR A 175 -15.33 -13.84 -8.95
CA THR A 175 -16.66 -13.23 -9.10
C THR A 175 -17.59 -14.15 -9.86
N ASP A 176 -18.91 -13.95 -9.75
CA ASP A 176 -19.89 -14.83 -10.40
C ASP A 176 -20.11 -14.52 -11.89
N THR A 177 -20.14 -13.24 -12.26
CA THR A 177 -20.46 -12.80 -13.63
C THR A 177 -19.40 -11.88 -14.23
N SER A 178 -18.31 -11.63 -13.49
CA SER A 178 -17.28 -10.67 -13.87
C SER A 178 -17.88 -9.27 -14.15
N SER A 179 -18.90 -8.88 -13.38
CA SER A 179 -19.45 -7.52 -13.45
C SER A 179 -18.54 -6.52 -12.74
N ASP A 180 -18.67 -5.25 -13.12
CA ASP A 180 -17.91 -4.15 -12.51
C ASP A 180 -18.14 -4.09 -11.00
N SER A 181 -19.40 -4.16 -10.56
CA SER A 181 -19.75 -4.10 -9.13
C SER A 181 -19.16 -5.27 -8.34
N GLN A 182 -19.18 -6.49 -8.89
CA GLN A 182 -18.63 -7.67 -8.22
C GLN A 182 -17.11 -7.58 -8.08
N TRP A 183 -16.42 -7.11 -9.11
CA TRP A 183 -14.97 -6.92 -9.04
C TRP A 183 -14.57 -5.80 -8.09
N GLN A 184 -15.34 -4.70 -8.06
CA GLN A 184 -15.13 -3.62 -7.10
C GLN A 184 -15.28 -4.12 -5.65
N GLU A 185 -16.34 -4.87 -5.35
CA GLU A 185 -16.58 -5.47 -4.03
C GLU A 185 -15.48 -6.49 -3.67
N TRP A 186 -15.13 -7.39 -4.60
CA TRP A 186 -14.10 -8.40 -4.36
C TRP A 186 -12.74 -7.75 -4.06
N LEU A 187 -12.38 -6.68 -4.78
CA LEU A 187 -11.14 -5.94 -4.54
C LEU A 187 -11.16 -5.18 -3.20
N ASP A 188 -12.33 -4.73 -2.73
CA ASP A 188 -12.47 -4.16 -1.37
C ASP A 188 -12.24 -5.24 -0.31
N ASP A 189 -12.88 -6.39 -0.47
CA ASP A 189 -12.69 -7.53 0.43
C ASP A 189 -11.24 -8.03 0.42
N TRP A 190 -10.56 -7.99 -0.73
CA TRP A 190 -9.15 -8.36 -0.85
C TRP A 190 -8.23 -7.50 0.03
N GLN A 191 -8.62 -6.26 0.34
CA GLN A 191 -7.82 -5.39 1.20
C GLN A 191 -7.65 -5.97 2.61
N LEU A 192 -8.55 -6.84 3.07
CA LEU A 192 -8.47 -7.54 4.35
C LEU A 192 -7.29 -8.52 4.43
N THR A 193 -6.63 -8.84 3.31
CA THR A 193 -5.39 -9.63 3.29
C THR A 193 -4.17 -8.85 3.75
N THR A 194 -4.27 -7.52 3.85
CA THR A 194 -3.18 -6.65 4.31
C THR A 194 -3.11 -6.67 5.84
N GLY A 195 -1.93 -6.98 6.38
CA GLY A 195 -1.67 -6.96 7.82
C GLY A 195 -1.81 -5.55 8.41
N ALA A 196 -2.11 -5.46 9.71
CA ALA A 196 -2.23 -4.18 10.43
C ALA A 196 -0.94 -3.33 10.37
N ASP A 197 0.21 -3.97 10.13
CA ASP A 197 1.52 -3.34 9.95
C ASP A 197 1.80 -2.92 8.48
N GLY A 198 0.80 -3.05 7.60
CA GLY A 198 0.92 -2.75 6.17
C GLY A 198 1.53 -3.86 5.33
N ARG A 199 1.78 -5.06 5.88
CA ARG A 199 2.30 -6.17 5.09
C ARG A 199 1.26 -6.63 4.09
N MET A 200 1.59 -6.55 2.81
CA MET A 200 0.83 -7.14 1.74
C MET A 200 1.34 -8.54 1.41
N ILE A 201 0.43 -9.40 0.97
CA ILE A 201 0.71 -10.78 0.57
C ILE A 201 0.41 -10.91 -0.93
N PRO A 202 1.36 -11.42 -1.72
CA PRO A 202 1.18 -11.55 -3.17
C PRO A 202 0.16 -12.63 -3.52
N ILE A 203 -0.67 -12.31 -4.52
CA ILE A 203 -1.61 -13.24 -5.13
C ILE A 203 -1.00 -13.82 -6.41
N ILE A 204 -1.09 -15.14 -6.54
CA ILE A 204 -0.91 -15.88 -7.79
C ILE A 204 -2.33 -16.14 -8.29
N ALA A 205 -2.80 -15.28 -9.19
CA ALA A 205 -4.16 -15.29 -9.69
C ALA A 205 -4.29 -16.21 -10.91
N GLU A 206 -5.19 -17.19 -10.83
CA GLU A 206 -5.61 -18.06 -11.92
C GLU A 206 -7.00 -17.64 -12.42
N ARG A 207 -7.31 -17.96 -13.67
CA ARG A 207 -8.64 -17.72 -14.26
C ARG A 207 -9.56 -18.93 -14.02
N GLY A 208 -10.70 -18.71 -13.38
CA GLY A 208 -11.79 -19.69 -13.31
C GLY A 208 -12.76 -19.61 -14.49
N ASN A 209 -13.75 -20.50 -14.56
CA ASN A 209 -14.73 -20.47 -15.65
C ASN A 209 -15.71 -19.29 -15.53
N HIS A 210 -15.83 -18.66 -14.36
CA HIS A 210 -16.60 -17.44 -14.16
C HIS A 210 -15.80 -16.15 -14.40
N ASP A 211 -14.47 -16.25 -14.56
CA ASP A 211 -13.61 -15.11 -14.85
C ASP A 211 -13.26 -15.02 -16.34
N ARG A 212 -12.88 -13.82 -16.76
CA ARG A 212 -12.33 -13.54 -18.10
C ARG A 212 -10.81 -13.48 -18.03
N ASN A 213 -10.15 -13.88 -19.12
CA ASN A 213 -8.70 -13.66 -19.28
C ASN A 213 -8.33 -12.19 -19.04
N SER A 214 -9.15 -11.27 -19.56
CA SER A 214 -8.97 -9.84 -19.37
C SER A 214 -8.98 -9.44 -17.89
N ASP A 215 -9.74 -10.14 -17.03
CA ASP A 215 -9.78 -9.80 -15.61
C ASP A 215 -8.41 -10.07 -14.96
N MET A 216 -7.79 -11.22 -15.26
CA MET A 216 -6.47 -11.56 -14.75
C MET A 216 -5.41 -10.54 -15.20
N VAL A 217 -5.44 -10.17 -16.48
CA VAL A 217 -4.48 -9.21 -17.04
C VAL A 217 -4.74 -7.78 -16.54
N ASN A 218 -5.98 -7.32 -16.51
CA ASN A 218 -6.30 -5.91 -16.23
C ASN A 218 -6.30 -5.59 -14.74
N LEU A 219 -6.63 -6.57 -13.89
CA LEU A 219 -6.73 -6.35 -12.44
C LEU A 219 -5.47 -6.81 -11.71
N PHE A 220 -4.73 -7.81 -12.21
CA PHE A 220 -3.56 -8.37 -11.52
C PHE A 220 -2.24 -8.25 -12.30
N ASP A 221 -2.27 -7.76 -13.54
CA ASP A 221 -1.10 -7.57 -14.41
C ASP A 221 -0.24 -8.84 -14.59
N VAL A 222 -0.89 -10.01 -14.63
CA VAL A 222 -0.23 -11.31 -14.90
C VAL A 222 0.42 -11.34 -16.30
N PRO A 223 1.37 -12.26 -16.54
CA PRO A 223 1.85 -12.57 -17.89
C PRO A 223 0.71 -13.18 -18.72
N ASP A 224 0.68 -12.89 -20.01
CA ASP A 224 -0.41 -13.32 -20.88
C ASP A 224 0.10 -13.47 -22.32
N PRO A 225 -0.02 -14.66 -22.91
CA PRO A 225 -0.60 -14.74 -24.26
C PRO A 225 -1.88 -15.60 -24.28
N ASN A 226 -2.85 -15.17 -23.46
CA ASN A 226 -4.19 -15.69 -23.13
C ASN A 226 -4.30 -16.58 -21.87
N VAL A 227 -3.55 -16.16 -20.84
CA VAL A 227 -3.54 -16.55 -19.40
C VAL A 227 -3.25 -18.01 -19.06
N HIS A 228 -1.99 -18.38 -19.24
CA HIS A 228 -1.31 -19.43 -18.47
C HIS A 228 0.11 -18.95 -18.18
N TYR A 229 0.62 -19.17 -16.97
CA TYR A 229 1.98 -18.78 -16.61
C TYR A 229 2.54 -19.68 -15.50
N ALA A 230 3.86 -19.61 -15.29
CA ALA A 230 4.53 -20.42 -14.29
C ALA A 230 5.50 -19.60 -13.43
N LEU A 231 5.52 -19.89 -12.14
CA LEU A 231 6.38 -19.24 -11.15
C LEU A 231 7.17 -20.29 -10.38
N ASN A 232 8.42 -19.98 -10.05
CA ASN A 232 9.23 -20.78 -9.14
C ASN A 232 9.31 -20.09 -7.77
N LEU A 233 9.00 -20.80 -6.69
CA LEU A 233 9.18 -20.32 -5.32
C LEU A 233 10.18 -21.18 -4.57
N GLY A 234 10.99 -20.56 -3.71
CA GLY A 234 12.05 -21.27 -2.98
C GLY A 234 13.17 -21.70 -3.91
N GLY A 235 13.57 -20.86 -4.86
CA GLY A 235 14.52 -21.22 -5.92
C GLY A 235 13.97 -22.32 -6.82
N SER A 236 14.40 -23.57 -6.61
CA SER A 236 13.93 -24.74 -7.36
C SER A 236 12.97 -25.66 -6.58
N LEU A 237 12.50 -25.25 -5.39
CA LEU A 237 11.65 -26.10 -4.53
C LEU A 237 10.26 -26.36 -5.11
N LEU A 238 9.56 -25.32 -5.55
CA LEU A 238 8.18 -25.43 -6.04
C LEU A 238 8.01 -24.66 -7.34
N ARG A 239 7.51 -25.34 -8.37
CA ARG A 239 7.05 -24.72 -9.61
C ARG A 239 5.54 -24.76 -9.67
N ILE A 240 4.93 -23.58 -9.76
CA ILE A 240 3.49 -23.40 -9.87
C ILE A 240 3.15 -23.14 -11.33
N TYR A 241 2.09 -23.77 -11.83
CA TYR A 241 1.48 -23.49 -13.12
C TYR A 241 0.06 -22.97 -12.89
N THR A 242 -0.34 -22.04 -13.74
CA THR A 242 -1.70 -21.45 -13.83
C THR A 242 -2.14 -21.54 -15.28
#